data_AF-A0A937NMY6-F1
#
_entry.id   AF-A0A937NMY6-F1
#
_cell.length_a   1.000
_cell.length_b   1.000
_cell.length_c   1.000
_cell.angle_alpha   90.00
_cell.angle_beta   90.00
_cell.angle_gamma   90.00
#
_symmetry.space_group_name_H-M   'P 1'
#
loop_
_entity.id
_entity.type
_entity.pdbx_description
1 polymer ?
#
loop_
_entity_poly.entity_id
_entity_poly.type
_entity_poly.pdbx_seq_one_letter_code
_entity_poly.pdbx_strand_id
1 'polypeptide(L)'
;MRKRLIEYNLPLADISEASAREKNICHGHSSTLHIWWARRSLASSRATAFAALTDDPGPDHPKEREELLELIKKITPWEAVKDGNSEDIERARELIPKQYGRPPRVLDPFAGGGSISLEALRLGCETYAGDYNSVAVFIGKATLCGKKAKRPRSPNCSVRPAMARAGLSGSSARPSPSACSTAARRSNCWRGC
;
A
#
# COMPACT_ATOMS: atom_id res chain seq x y z
N MET A 1 20.00 8.34 14.51
CA MET A 1 18.85 7.61 13.93
C MET A 1 19.21 6.14 13.87
N ARG A 2 18.24 5.24 14.08
CA ARG A 2 18.44 3.83 13.72
C ARG A 2 18.48 3.73 12.19
N LYS A 3 19.41 2.94 11.68
CA LYS A 3 19.52 2.68 10.23
C LYS A 3 18.36 1.78 9.81
N ARG A 4 17.87 1.96 8.59
CA ARG A 4 16.86 1.07 8.01
C ARG A 4 17.51 -0.15 7.38
N LEU A 5 16.77 -1.26 7.31
CA LEU A 5 17.28 -2.49 6.71
C LEU A 5 17.72 -2.27 5.25
N ILE A 6 16.99 -1.44 4.50
CA ILE A 6 17.31 -1.08 3.11
C ILE A 6 18.67 -0.37 2.94
N GLU A 7 19.18 0.30 3.97
CA GLU A 7 20.49 0.98 3.90
C GLU A 7 21.65 0.00 4.06
N TYR A 8 21.39 -1.19 4.61
CA TYR A 8 22.42 -2.18 4.87
C TYR A 8 22.49 -3.24 3.77
N ASN A 9 21.41 -4.00 3.60
CA ASN A 9 21.36 -5.07 2.62
C ASN A 9 19.92 -5.38 2.19
N LEU A 10 19.77 -5.81 0.94
CA LEU A 10 18.52 -6.26 0.37
C LEU A 10 18.82 -7.45 -0.55
N PRO A 11 18.04 -8.56 -0.49
CA PRO A 11 18.27 -9.73 -1.33
C PRO A 11 17.86 -9.44 -2.79
N LEU A 12 18.70 -8.69 -3.51
CA LEU A 12 18.39 -8.16 -4.84
C LEU A 12 18.22 -9.25 -5.89
N ALA A 13 18.98 -10.33 -5.81
CA ALA A 13 18.89 -11.45 -6.75
C ALA A 13 17.50 -12.09 -6.71
N ASP A 14 17.03 -12.47 -5.51
CA ASP A 14 15.72 -13.08 -5.30
C ASP A 14 14.58 -12.12 -5.69
N ILE A 15 14.72 -10.83 -5.35
CA ILE A 15 13.73 -9.81 -5.71
C ILE A 15 13.65 -9.63 -7.22
N SER A 16 14.80 -9.60 -7.90
CA SER A 16 14.86 -9.45 -9.35
C SER A 16 14.23 -10.64 -10.07
N GLU A 17 14.54 -11.86 -9.62
CA GLU A 17 13.95 -13.09 -10.16
C GLU A 17 12.43 -13.11 -9.99
N ALA A 18 11.93 -12.84 -8.79
CA ALA A 18 10.51 -12.76 -8.51
C ALA A 18 9.82 -11.65 -9.34
N SER A 19 10.48 -10.50 -9.50
CA SER A 19 9.97 -9.39 -10.32
C SER A 19 9.91 -9.73 -11.81
N ALA A 20 10.90 -10.46 -12.32
CA ALA A 20 10.93 -10.92 -13.70
C ALA A 20 9.82 -11.95 -13.95
N ARG A 21 9.66 -12.91 -13.02
CA ARG A 21 8.59 -13.90 -13.07
C ARG A 21 7.21 -13.24 -13.04
N GLU A 22 6.99 -12.27 -12.15
CA GLU A 22 5.72 -11.53 -12.06
C GLU A 22 5.34 -10.82 -13.37
N LYS A 23 6.31 -10.24 -14.09
CA LYS A 23 6.05 -9.55 -15.36
C LYS A 23 5.49 -10.49 -16.43
N ASN A 24 5.86 -11.76 -16.40
CA ASN A 24 5.46 -12.78 -17.38
C ASN A 24 4.12 -13.45 -17.03
N ILE A 25 3.52 -13.12 -15.88
CA ILE A 25 2.21 -13.67 -15.48
C ILE A 25 1.09 -12.83 -16.13
N CYS A 26 0.41 -13.41 -17.12
CA CYS A 26 -0.67 -12.71 -17.84
C CYS A 26 -2.05 -12.81 -17.19
N HIS A 27 -2.27 -13.77 -16.28
CA HIS A 27 -3.59 -14.09 -15.75
C HIS A 27 -3.74 -13.64 -14.29
N GLY A 28 -4.82 -12.91 -13.99
CA GLY A 28 -5.17 -12.50 -12.62
C GLY A 28 -4.32 -11.34 -12.05
N HIS A 29 -3.47 -10.72 -12.86
CA HIS A 29 -2.65 -9.58 -12.46
C HIS A 29 -3.32 -8.25 -12.81
N SER A 30 -3.13 -7.22 -11.96
CA SER A 30 -3.73 -5.90 -12.16
C SER A 30 -3.29 -5.21 -13.46
N SER A 31 -2.15 -5.62 -14.01
CA SER A 31 -1.61 -5.13 -15.27
C SER A 31 -2.39 -5.58 -16.51
N THR A 32 -3.20 -6.63 -16.41
CA THR A 32 -4.02 -7.11 -17.53
C THR A 32 -5.18 -6.15 -17.82
N LEU A 33 -5.50 -5.25 -16.87
CA LEU A 33 -6.57 -4.26 -17.04
C LEU A 33 -6.15 -3.10 -17.95
N HIS A 34 -4.93 -2.58 -17.78
CA HIS A 34 -4.33 -1.56 -18.65
C HIS A 34 -2.81 -1.54 -18.47
N ILE A 35 -2.08 -1.36 -19.56
CA ILE A 35 -0.61 -1.25 -19.54
C ILE A 35 -0.24 0.18 -19.16
N TRP A 36 0.35 0.35 -17.97
CA TRP A 36 0.95 1.62 -17.56
C TRP A 36 2.45 1.63 -17.86
N TRP A 37 2.94 2.67 -18.54
CA TRP A 37 4.34 2.78 -18.98
C TRP A 37 5.36 2.74 -17.83
N ALA A 38 4.96 3.17 -16.63
CA ALA A 38 5.80 3.17 -15.43
C ALA A 38 5.34 2.12 -14.40
N ARG A 39 5.07 0.89 -14.82
CA ARG A 39 4.64 -0.18 -13.90
C ARG A 39 5.81 -0.73 -13.09
N ARG A 40 5.78 -0.51 -11.77
CA ARG A 40 6.66 -1.18 -10.80
C ARG A 40 6.13 -2.58 -10.50
N SER A 41 7.05 -3.55 -10.37
CA SER A 41 6.71 -4.90 -9.89
C SER A 41 6.17 -4.84 -8.46
N LEU A 42 5.14 -5.64 -8.18
CA LEU A 42 4.59 -5.81 -6.84
C LEU A 42 5.59 -6.49 -5.90
N ALA A 43 6.34 -7.47 -6.38
CA ALA A 43 7.41 -8.14 -5.64
C ALA A 43 8.45 -7.13 -5.13
N SER A 44 9.01 -6.33 -6.04
CA SER A 44 9.96 -5.26 -5.69
C SER A 44 9.32 -4.21 -4.76
N SER A 45 8.10 -3.77 -5.05
CA SER A 45 7.41 -2.77 -4.22
C SER A 45 7.20 -3.24 -2.78
N ARG A 46 6.87 -4.53 -2.58
CA ARG A 46 6.68 -5.15 -1.27
C ARG A 46 7.99 -5.27 -0.50
N ALA A 47 9.03 -5.80 -1.14
CA ALA A 47 10.34 -5.95 -0.52
C ALA A 47 10.92 -4.60 -0.10
N THR A 48 10.86 -3.60 -0.98
CA THR A 48 11.33 -2.25 -0.69
C THR A 48 10.51 -1.57 0.40
N ALA A 49 9.16 -1.69 0.37
CA ALA A 49 8.31 -1.11 1.41
C ALA A 49 8.60 -1.73 2.79
N PHE A 50 8.73 -3.05 2.86
CA PHE A 50 9.08 -3.74 4.11
C PHE A 50 10.46 -3.32 4.61
N ALA A 51 11.49 -3.37 3.76
CA ALA A 51 12.86 -3.02 4.14
C ALA A 51 13.04 -1.53 4.53
N ALA A 52 12.23 -0.63 3.95
CA ALA A 52 12.23 0.79 4.31
C ALA A 52 11.53 1.08 5.65
N LEU A 53 10.54 0.27 6.02
CA LEU A 53 9.79 0.42 7.26
C LEU A 53 10.49 -0.27 8.44
N THR A 54 11.21 -1.35 8.19
CA THR A 54 11.89 -2.15 9.22
C THR A 54 13.25 -1.55 9.60
N ASP A 55 13.52 -1.47 10.90
CA ASP A 55 14.84 -1.07 11.42
C ASP A 55 15.88 -2.19 11.23
N ASP A 56 17.14 -1.81 11.01
CA ASP A 56 18.26 -2.73 11.10
C ASP A 56 18.59 -3.05 12.57
N PRO A 57 18.73 -4.33 12.96
CA PRO A 57 19.02 -4.73 14.33
C PRO A 57 20.47 -4.43 14.79
N GLY A 58 21.31 -3.90 13.90
CA GLY A 58 22.70 -3.51 14.19
C GLY A 58 23.71 -4.65 14.01
N PRO A 59 25.01 -4.36 14.16
CA PRO A 59 26.09 -5.33 13.97
C PRO A 59 26.10 -6.45 15.03
N ASP A 60 25.55 -6.19 16.22
CA ASP A 60 25.57 -7.11 17.35
C ASP A 60 24.58 -8.28 17.21
N HIS A 61 23.60 -8.15 16.32
CA HIS A 61 22.51 -9.13 16.10
C HIS A 61 22.46 -9.63 14.65
N PRO A 62 23.52 -10.30 14.14
CA PRO A 62 23.55 -10.76 12.76
C PRO A 62 22.50 -11.83 12.45
N LYS A 63 22.09 -12.63 13.45
CA LYS A 63 21.06 -13.67 13.29
C LYS A 63 19.68 -13.08 13.01
N GLU A 64 19.27 -12.07 13.78
CA GLU A 64 17.99 -11.37 13.58
C GLU A 64 17.94 -10.71 12.20
N ARG A 65 19.07 -10.17 11.74
CA ARG A 65 19.17 -9.60 10.40
C ARG A 65 18.93 -10.65 9.32
N GLU A 66 19.56 -11.81 9.43
CA GLU A 66 19.37 -12.91 8.47
C GLU A 66 17.90 -13.36 8.44
N GLU A 67 17.24 -13.45 9.60
CA GLU A 67 15.81 -13.77 9.67
C GLU A 67 14.93 -12.74 8.93
N LEU A 68 15.26 -11.45 9.02
CA LEU A 68 14.54 -10.40 8.29
C LEU A 68 14.79 -10.49 6.77
N LEU A 69 16.02 -10.83 6.35
CA LEU A 69 16.35 -11.02 4.93
C LEU A 69 15.66 -12.26 4.36
N GLU A 70 15.62 -13.36 5.11
CA GLU A 70 14.87 -14.56 4.75
C GLU A 70 13.37 -14.30 4.70
N LEU A 71 12.84 -13.49 5.62
CA LEU A 71 11.45 -13.06 5.56
C LEU A 71 11.17 -12.25 4.28
N ILE A 72 12.09 -11.37 3.86
CA ILE A 72 11.96 -10.64 2.59
C ILE A 72 11.87 -11.63 1.41
N LYS A 73 12.76 -12.63 1.35
CA LYS A 73 12.73 -13.63 0.27
C LYS A 73 11.39 -14.37 0.23
N LYS A 74 10.83 -14.74 1.38
CA LYS A 74 9.53 -15.44 1.47
C LYS A 74 8.34 -14.58 1.10
N ILE A 75 8.32 -13.31 1.52
CA ILE A 75 7.20 -12.43 1.19
C ILE A 75 7.24 -11.96 -0.26
N THR A 76 8.37 -12.00 -0.95
CA THR A 76 8.54 -11.35 -2.27
C THR A 76 7.78 -12.02 -3.43
N PRO A 77 7.71 -13.36 -3.56
CA PRO A 77 6.98 -14.05 -4.62
C PRO A 77 5.51 -13.64 -4.76
N TRP A 78 4.97 -13.74 -5.98
CA TRP A 78 3.56 -13.42 -6.25
C TRP A 78 2.62 -14.42 -5.58
N GLU A 79 3.04 -15.68 -5.53
CA GLU A 79 2.36 -16.81 -4.91
C GLU A 79 2.02 -16.54 -3.44
N ALA A 80 2.86 -15.79 -2.73
CA ALA A 80 2.63 -15.41 -1.34
C ALA A 80 1.37 -14.55 -1.13
N VAL A 81 0.83 -13.91 -2.19
CA VAL A 81 -0.34 -13.03 -2.10
C VAL A 81 -1.49 -13.36 -3.05
N LYS A 82 -1.34 -14.41 -3.84
CA LYS A 82 -2.32 -14.76 -4.89
C LYS A 82 -3.64 -15.25 -4.27
N ASP A 83 -3.56 -16.17 -3.32
CA ASP A 83 -4.71 -16.92 -2.78
C ASP A 83 -5.19 -16.38 -1.41
N GLY A 84 -4.56 -15.32 -0.92
CA GLY A 84 -4.73 -14.80 0.44
C GLY A 84 -3.45 -14.14 0.91
N ASN A 85 -3.38 -13.70 2.16
CA ASN A 85 -2.09 -13.35 2.77
C ASN A 85 -1.45 -14.65 3.29
N SER A 86 -0.20 -14.93 2.91
CA SER A 86 0.58 -16.00 3.54
C SER A 86 0.91 -15.68 5.00
N GLU A 87 1.24 -16.71 5.78
CA GLU A 87 1.70 -16.58 7.17
C GLU A 87 2.88 -15.60 7.29
N ASP A 88 3.78 -15.59 6.30
CA ASP A 88 4.91 -14.66 6.25
C ASP A 88 4.48 -13.18 6.12
N ILE A 89 3.39 -12.91 5.38
CA ILE A 89 2.86 -11.55 5.26
C ILE A 89 2.18 -11.11 6.55
N GLU A 90 1.55 -12.03 7.27
CA GLU A 90 0.98 -11.77 8.59
C GLU A 90 2.10 -11.49 9.60
N ARG A 91 3.18 -12.28 9.59
CA ARG A 91 4.40 -12.01 10.36
C ARG A 91 4.96 -10.62 10.06
N ALA A 92 5.07 -10.26 8.78
CA ALA A 92 5.52 -8.92 8.38
C ALA A 92 4.58 -7.81 8.88
N ARG A 93 3.26 -8.04 8.83
CA ARG A 93 2.24 -7.10 9.35
C ARG A 93 2.32 -6.94 10.86
N GLU A 94 2.72 -7.95 11.61
CA GLU A 94 2.88 -7.82 13.06
C GLU A 94 4.15 -7.05 13.46
N LEU A 95 5.24 -7.25 12.72
CA LEU A 95 6.52 -6.62 13.03
C LEU A 95 6.46 -5.09 12.91
N ILE A 96 5.75 -4.57 11.90
CA ILE A 96 5.70 -3.14 11.63
C ILE A 96 5.03 -2.36 12.79
N PRO A 97 3.79 -2.66 13.23
CA PRO A 97 3.18 -1.98 14.36
C PRO A 97 3.92 -2.17 15.67
N LYS A 98 4.58 -3.33 15.90
CA LYS A 98 5.41 -3.55 17.09
C LYS A 98 6.55 -2.52 17.19
N GLN A 99 7.10 -2.10 16.05
CA GLN A 99 8.16 -1.09 15.99
C GLN A 99 7.63 0.35 16.21
N TYR A 100 6.48 0.68 15.62
CA TYR A 100 5.97 2.07 15.60
C TYR A 100 4.89 2.38 16.66
N GLY A 101 4.34 1.37 17.34
CA GLY A 101 3.21 1.47 18.27
C GLY A 101 1.86 1.77 17.61
N ARG A 102 1.86 2.13 16.32
CA ARG A 102 0.68 2.40 15.49
C ARG A 102 0.98 2.02 14.04
N PRO A 103 -0.04 1.75 13.20
CA PRO A 103 0.20 1.57 11.78
C PRO A 103 0.85 2.84 11.19
N PRO A 104 2.00 2.72 10.52
CA PRO A 104 2.66 3.87 9.93
C PRO A 104 1.84 4.42 8.76
N ARG A 105 1.96 5.73 8.55
CA ARG A 105 1.30 6.42 7.43
C ARG A 105 2.28 6.51 6.27
N VAL A 106 1.93 5.92 5.15
CA VAL A 106 2.75 5.91 3.92
C VAL A 106 2.05 6.79 2.90
N LEU A 107 2.74 7.80 2.37
CA LEU A 107 2.23 8.65 1.29
C LEU A 107 3.03 8.35 0.02
N ASP A 108 2.32 7.95 -1.03
CA ASP A 108 2.85 7.82 -2.38
C ASP A 108 2.23 8.92 -3.27
N PRO A 109 2.95 10.04 -3.50
CA PRO A 109 2.44 11.15 -4.30
C PRO A 109 2.47 10.88 -5.82
N PHE A 110 3.13 9.80 -6.26
CA PHE A 110 3.29 9.41 -7.66
C PHE A 110 2.97 7.93 -7.85
N ALA A 111 1.77 7.57 -7.39
CA ALA A 111 1.36 6.18 -7.28
C ALA A 111 1.26 5.49 -8.64
N GLY A 112 0.96 6.21 -9.72
CA GLY A 112 0.76 5.63 -11.04
C GLY A 112 -0.31 4.53 -10.98
N GLY A 113 0.09 3.31 -11.35
CA GLY A 113 -0.76 2.12 -11.24
C GLY A 113 -1.04 1.63 -9.80
N GLY A 114 -0.43 2.23 -8.78
CA GLY A 114 -0.70 1.95 -7.36
C GLY A 114 0.03 0.73 -6.78
N SER A 115 1.13 0.28 -7.39
CA SER A 115 1.89 -0.90 -6.92
C SER A 115 2.40 -0.74 -5.49
N ILE A 116 3.12 0.35 -5.19
CA ILE A 116 3.66 0.63 -3.85
C ILE A 116 2.52 0.80 -2.85
N SER A 117 1.47 1.52 -3.26
CA SER A 117 0.34 1.79 -2.39
C SER A 117 -0.40 0.51 -1.99
N LEU A 118 -0.57 -0.42 -2.94
CA LEU A 118 -1.19 -1.72 -2.70
C LEU A 118 -0.37 -2.58 -1.74
N GLU A 119 0.96 -2.63 -1.91
CA GLU A 119 1.82 -3.45 -1.07
C GLU A 119 1.98 -2.88 0.34
N ALA A 120 2.09 -1.56 0.49
CA ALA A 120 2.08 -0.92 1.81
C ALA A 120 0.76 -1.20 2.55
N LEU A 121 -0.38 -1.20 1.84
CA LEU A 121 -1.66 -1.61 2.41
C LEU A 121 -1.67 -3.10 2.80
N ARG A 122 -1.04 -3.99 2.02
CA ARG A 122 -0.92 -5.42 2.34
C ARG A 122 -0.13 -5.65 3.63
N LEU A 123 0.94 -4.88 3.84
CA LEU A 123 1.76 -4.86 5.05
C LEU A 123 1.04 -4.26 6.27
N GLY A 124 -0.17 -3.71 6.11
CA GLY A 124 -0.96 -3.14 7.22
C GLY A 124 -0.68 -1.67 7.52
N CYS A 125 -0.06 -0.96 6.59
CA CYS A 125 0.15 0.49 6.71
C CYS A 125 -1.11 1.26 6.33
N GLU A 126 -1.25 2.47 6.89
CA GLU A 126 -2.23 3.44 6.43
C GLU A 126 -1.67 4.16 5.21
N THR A 127 -2.17 3.83 4.02
CA THR A 127 -1.49 4.21 2.77
C THR A 127 -2.26 5.22 1.93
N TYR A 128 -1.70 6.40 1.76
CA TYR A 128 -2.24 7.51 0.98
C TYR A 128 -1.60 7.51 -0.41
N ALA A 129 -2.41 7.53 -1.46
CA ALA A 129 -1.93 7.49 -2.83
C ALA A 129 -2.49 8.68 -3.61
N GLY A 130 -1.61 9.39 -4.32
CA GLY A 130 -1.94 10.49 -5.20
C GLY A 130 -1.30 10.29 -6.57
N ASP A 131 -1.93 10.86 -7.59
CA ASP A 131 -1.33 11.05 -8.91
C ASP A 131 -2.03 12.24 -9.57
N TYR A 132 -1.30 12.95 -10.44
CA TYR A 132 -1.86 14.04 -11.22
C TYR A 132 -2.62 13.52 -12.45
N ASN A 133 -2.18 12.41 -13.02
CA ASN A 133 -2.80 11.86 -14.22
C ASN A 133 -4.12 11.14 -13.87
N SER A 134 -5.23 11.56 -14.48
CA SER A 134 -6.55 10.98 -14.26
C SER A 134 -6.62 9.49 -14.61
N VAL A 135 -5.87 9.04 -15.62
CA VAL A 135 -5.77 7.64 -16.02
C VAL A 135 -5.04 6.82 -14.94
N ALA A 136 -3.93 7.35 -14.40
CA ALA A 136 -3.22 6.73 -13.28
C ALA A 136 -4.14 6.57 -12.07
N VAL A 137 -4.84 7.63 -11.70
CA VAL A 137 -5.79 7.62 -10.58
C VAL A 137 -6.88 6.57 -10.79
N PHE A 138 -7.39 6.43 -12.01
CA PHE A 138 -8.40 5.41 -12.33
C PHE A 138 -7.84 3.98 -12.18
N ILE A 139 -6.66 3.70 -12.73
CA ILE A 139 -5.99 2.39 -12.63
C ILE A 139 -5.63 2.06 -11.19
N GLY A 140 -5.07 3.01 -10.44
CA GLY A 140 -4.75 2.85 -9.03
C GLY A 140 -5.99 2.56 -8.20
N LYS A 141 -7.11 3.27 -8.45
CA LYS A 141 -8.40 2.98 -7.82
C LYS A 141 -8.91 1.58 -8.16
N ALA A 142 -8.84 1.16 -9.42
CA ALA A 142 -9.25 -0.18 -9.83
C ALA A 142 -8.38 -1.27 -9.15
N THR A 143 -7.08 -1.04 -9.05
CA THR A 143 -6.13 -1.96 -8.41
C THR A 143 -6.38 -2.10 -6.90
N LEU A 144 -6.61 -0.99 -6.20
CA LEU A 144 -6.87 -0.96 -4.76
C LEU A 144 -8.28 -1.45 -4.41
N CYS A 145 -9.30 -0.98 -5.14
CA CYS A 145 -10.70 -1.31 -4.84
C CYS A 145 -11.11 -2.69 -5.38
N GLY A 146 -10.65 -3.06 -6.57
CA GLY A 146 -10.97 -4.35 -7.19
C GLY A 146 -10.46 -5.54 -6.38
N LYS A 147 -9.30 -5.39 -5.70
CA LYS A 147 -8.78 -6.41 -4.77
C LYS A 147 -9.42 -6.37 -3.38
N LYS A 148 -10.07 -5.26 -2.98
CA LYS A 148 -10.82 -5.16 -1.71
C LYS A 148 -12.14 -5.93 -1.73
N ALA A 149 -12.73 -6.19 -2.90
CA ALA A 149 -14.00 -6.93 -3.02
C ALA A 149 -13.94 -8.37 -2.47
N LYS A 150 -12.73 -8.93 -2.28
CA LYS A 150 -12.51 -10.28 -1.70
C LYS A 150 -12.05 -10.28 -0.23
N ARG A 151 -11.98 -9.12 0.47
CA ARG A 151 -11.55 -9.04 1.89
C ARG A 151 -12.66 -8.46 2.79
N PRO A 152 -12.74 -8.87 4.07
CA PRO A 152 -13.57 -8.17 5.05
C PRO A 152 -13.09 -6.71 5.17
N ARG A 153 -14.05 -5.78 5.22
CA ARG A 153 -13.77 -4.33 5.28
C ARG A 153 -12.96 -4.01 6.55
N SER A 154 -11.77 -3.43 6.38
CA SER A 154 -11.14 -2.67 7.45
C SER A 154 -12.05 -1.49 7.83
N PRO A 155 -12.33 -1.24 9.12
CA PRO A 155 -13.22 -0.18 9.56
C PRO A 155 -12.75 1.23 9.16
N ASN A 156 -11.48 1.40 8.77
CA ASN A 156 -10.90 2.69 8.36
C ASN A 156 -10.92 2.92 6.84
N CYS A 157 -11.52 2.01 6.07
CA CYS A 157 -11.59 2.07 4.61
C CYS A 157 -12.76 2.88 4.09
N SER A 158 -12.63 4.22 4.12
CA SER A 158 -13.60 5.10 3.46
C SER A 158 -13.25 5.31 1.98
N VAL A 159 -13.76 4.45 1.09
CA VAL A 159 -13.87 4.80 -0.33
C VAL A 159 -15.07 5.72 -0.48
N ARG A 160 -14.92 7.00 -0.15
CA ARG A 160 -15.95 7.99 -0.53
C ARG A 160 -15.64 8.44 -1.94
N PRO A 161 -16.43 8.06 -2.96
CA PRO A 161 -16.34 8.76 -4.24
C PRO A 161 -16.66 10.22 -3.95
N ALA A 162 -15.77 11.14 -4.31
CA ALA A 162 -16.02 12.57 -4.14
C ALA A 162 -17.13 13.10 -5.07
N MET A 163 -17.80 12.26 -5.86
CA MET A 163 -18.97 12.63 -6.63
C MET A 163 -19.93 11.45 -6.71
N ALA A 164 -20.92 11.42 -5.80
CA ALA A 164 -22.22 10.77 -5.99
C ALA A 164 -23.05 10.93 -4.70
N ARG A 165 -23.54 12.15 -4.46
CA ARG A 165 -24.80 12.46 -3.76
C ARG A 165 -25.14 13.94 -3.95
N ALA A 166 -25.22 14.37 -5.21
CA ALA A 166 -26.22 15.36 -5.58
C ALA A 166 -27.53 14.61 -5.83
N GLY A 167 -28.06 14.02 -4.76
CA GLY A 167 -29.45 13.59 -4.75
C GLY A 167 -30.26 14.85 -4.55
N LEU A 168 -30.86 15.34 -5.63
CA LEU A 168 -32.01 16.23 -5.55
C LEU A 168 -33.10 15.50 -4.76
N SER A 169 -33.16 15.73 -3.46
CA SER A 169 -34.34 15.44 -2.67
C SER A 169 -34.77 16.76 -2.04
N GLY A 170 -35.80 17.38 -2.64
CA GLY A 170 -36.54 18.42 -1.97
C GLY A 170 -37.10 17.87 -0.66
N SER A 171 -36.68 18.46 0.45
CA SER A 171 -37.55 18.73 1.59
C SER A 171 -36.85 19.74 2.48
N SER A 172 -37.59 20.81 2.76
CA SER A 172 -37.18 22.01 3.47
C SER A 172 -36.91 21.75 4.95
N ALA A 173 -35.65 21.93 5.38
CA ALA A 173 -35.34 22.34 6.75
C ALA A 173 -33.93 22.96 6.79
N ARG A 174 -33.86 24.27 7.05
CA ARG A 174 -32.60 24.98 7.30
C ARG A 174 -32.17 24.75 8.76
N PRO A 175 -30.95 24.30 9.06
CA PRO A 175 -30.37 24.47 10.39
C PRO A 175 -29.77 25.88 10.54
N SER A 176 -29.89 26.43 11.74
CA SER A 176 -29.52 27.80 12.14
C SER A 176 -28.00 28.09 12.10
N PRO A 177 -27.59 29.36 11.96
CA PRO A 177 -26.20 29.77 11.78
C PRO A 177 -25.52 30.06 13.12
N SER A 178 -24.84 29.08 13.72
CA SER A 178 -23.96 29.36 14.88
C SER A 178 -22.72 28.47 15.02
N ALA A 179 -22.34 27.70 14.00
CA ALA A 179 -21.09 26.93 14.01
C ALA A 179 -20.30 27.15 12.72
N CYS A 180 -20.02 28.42 12.40
CA CYS A 180 -19.08 28.80 11.36
C CYS A 180 -17.75 29.16 12.03
N SER A 181 -16.90 28.16 12.27
CA SER A 181 -15.48 28.42 12.49
C SER A 181 -14.65 27.21 12.10
N THR A 182 -13.78 27.42 11.12
CA THR A 182 -12.61 26.59 10.76
C THR A 182 -12.84 25.41 9.80
N ALA A 183 -13.59 25.63 8.73
CA ALA A 183 -13.62 24.75 7.56
C ALA A 183 -13.08 25.48 6.31
N ALA A 184 -11.76 25.74 6.25
CA ALA A 184 -11.14 26.23 5.02
C ALA A 184 -9.63 25.93 4.99
N ARG A 185 -9.29 24.76 4.44
CA ARG A 185 -8.07 24.42 3.65
C ARG A 185 -7.90 22.89 3.66
N ARG A 186 -8.71 22.20 2.85
CA ARG A 186 -8.51 20.79 2.51
C ARG A 186 -7.84 20.73 1.14
N SER A 187 -6.52 20.82 1.13
CA SER A 187 -5.69 20.53 -0.04
C SER A 187 -5.55 19.01 -0.21
N ASN A 188 -6.04 18.47 -1.32
CA ASN A 188 -5.66 17.27 -2.08
C ASN A 188 -4.93 16.09 -1.39
N CYS A 189 -5.19 15.84 -0.12
CA CYS A 189 -4.61 14.73 0.62
C CYS A 189 -5.67 13.64 0.76
N TRP A 190 -5.62 12.66 -0.14
CA TRP A 190 -6.52 11.52 -0.11
C TRP A 190 -6.05 10.56 0.97
N ARG A 191 -6.83 10.50 2.05
CA ARG A 191 -6.65 9.49 3.07
C ARG A 191 -7.04 8.13 2.47
N GLY A 192 -6.00 7.38 2.13
CA GLY A 192 -5.94 5.93 2.05
C GLY A 192 -7.04 5.25 2.80
N CYS A 193 -7.87 4.59 2.02
CA CYS A 193 -8.87 3.68 2.50
C CYS A 193 -8.18 2.47 3.14
#